data_AF-A0AA40C2G5-F1
#
_entry.id   AF-A0AA40C2G5-F1
#
_cell.length_a   1.000
_cell.length_b   1.000
_cell.length_c   1.000
_cell.angle_alpha   90.00
_cell.angle_beta   90.00
_cell.angle_gamma   90.00
#
_symmetry.space_group_name_H-M   'P 1'
#
loop_
_entity.id
_entity.type
_entity.pdbx_description
1 polymer ?
#
loop_
_entity_poly.entity_id
_entity_poly.type
_entity_poly.pdbx_seq_one_letter_code
_entity_poly.pdbx_strand_id
1 'polypeptide(L)'
;MAASRIELAALVAQMNETLSAIRSTIASLDMAHHNGLLDELVRRRDWGIEALLGDYSAGCSSMAQDRELERLVIAERRGIDGGEREQTRRSEDEQRAARIRNEDARVKATLRKCTKKVLDQADHTMSLIEQDAQRMLQEGQEKLRALVEWRKELNHLIDDQL
;
A
#
# COMPACT_ATOMS: atom_id res chain seq x y z
N MET A 1 -35.18 26.77 -47.27
CA MET A 1 -33.91 27.50 -47.24
C MET A 1 -33.53 27.96 -45.82
N ALA A 2 -34.34 28.75 -45.10
CA ALA A 2 -34.01 29.17 -43.73
C ALA A 2 -34.10 28.03 -42.69
N ALA A 3 -35.08 27.13 -42.82
CA ALA A 3 -35.26 26.00 -41.90
C ALA A 3 -34.09 24.99 -41.93
N SER A 4 -33.62 24.55 -43.10
CA SER A 4 -32.49 23.60 -43.18
C SER A 4 -31.16 24.21 -42.73
N ARG A 5 -30.98 25.54 -42.85
CA ARG A 5 -29.81 26.22 -42.27
C ARG A 5 -29.82 26.23 -40.75
N ILE A 6 -31.00 26.33 -40.12
CA ILE A 6 -31.17 26.29 -38.67
C ILE A 6 -30.93 24.86 -38.16
N GLU A 7 -31.42 23.84 -38.87
CA GLU A 7 -31.17 22.43 -38.55
C GLU A 7 -29.69 22.05 -38.68
N LEU A 8 -29.04 22.45 -39.77
CA LEU A 8 -27.60 22.24 -39.96
C LEU A 8 -26.77 22.91 -38.85
N ALA A 9 -27.11 24.14 -38.48
CA ALA A 9 -26.43 24.84 -37.39
C ALA A 9 -26.60 24.12 -36.04
N ALA A 10 -27.78 23.53 -35.79
CA ALA A 10 -28.03 22.74 -34.58
C ALA A 10 -27.20 21.45 -34.56
N LEU A 11 -27.09 20.73 -35.69
CA LEU A 11 -26.25 19.53 -35.80
C LEU A 11 -24.76 19.84 -35.58
N VAL A 12 -24.26 20.94 -36.15
CA VAL A 12 -22.87 21.38 -35.93
C VAL A 12 -22.63 21.79 -34.47
N ALA A 13 -23.62 22.39 -33.80
CA ALA A 13 -23.52 22.68 -32.36
C ALA A 13 -23.40 21.39 -31.54
N GLN A 14 -24.27 20.40 -31.80
CA GLN A 14 -24.20 19.08 -31.14
C GLN A 14 -22.88 18.35 -31.42
N MET A 15 -22.31 18.52 -32.62
CA MET A 15 -20.98 17.98 -32.95
C MET A 15 -19.89 18.58 -32.06
N ASN A 16 -19.88 19.91 -31.91
CA ASN A 16 -18.91 20.60 -31.05
C ASN A 16 -19.04 20.16 -29.58
N GLU A 17 -20.26 20.02 -29.08
CA GLU A 17 -20.52 19.50 -27.74
C GLU A 17 -20.01 18.06 -27.59
N THR A 18 -20.29 17.20 -28.56
CA THR A 18 -19.83 15.79 -28.57
C THR A 18 -18.31 15.70 -28.59
N LEU A 19 -17.63 16.49 -29.43
CA LEU A 19 -16.17 16.55 -29.47
C LEU A 19 -15.57 17.09 -28.16
N SER A 20 -16.21 18.07 -27.54
CA SER A 20 -15.83 18.58 -26.22
C SER A 20 -15.98 17.50 -25.15
N ALA A 21 -17.09 16.77 -25.15
CA ALA A 21 -17.34 15.66 -24.24
C ALA A 21 -16.34 14.51 -24.43
N ILE A 22 -15.94 14.21 -25.67
CA ILE A 22 -14.87 13.24 -25.98
C ILE A 22 -13.55 13.68 -25.34
N ARG A 23 -13.14 14.94 -25.57
CA ARG A 23 -11.89 15.47 -25.01
C ARG A 23 -11.87 15.43 -23.49
N SER A 24 -12.98 15.85 -22.87
CA SER A 24 -13.15 15.81 -21.42
C SER A 24 -13.09 14.38 -20.88
N THR A 25 -13.75 13.42 -21.55
CA THR A 25 -13.74 12.00 -21.16
C THR A 25 -12.32 11.41 -21.26
N ILE A 26 -11.58 11.71 -22.33
CA ILE A 26 -10.18 11.28 -22.47
C ILE A 26 -9.31 11.85 -21.35
N ALA A 27 -9.47 13.13 -21.01
CA ALA A 27 -8.73 13.75 -19.92
C ALA A 27 -9.05 13.11 -18.55
N SER A 28 -10.31 12.73 -18.33
CA SER A 28 -10.73 12.06 -17.09
C SER A 28 -10.23 10.62 -16.93
N LEU A 29 -9.75 10.00 -18.02
CA LEU A 29 -9.14 8.66 -17.99
C LEU A 29 -7.66 8.69 -17.60
N ASP A 30 -7.14 9.83 -17.17
CA ASP A 30 -5.79 9.95 -16.66
C ASP A 30 -5.60 9.13 -15.38
N MET A 31 -4.54 8.33 -15.36
CA MET A 31 -4.18 7.42 -14.26
C MET A 31 -3.22 8.06 -13.26
N ALA A 32 -2.81 9.32 -13.48
CA ALA A 32 -1.86 10.01 -12.60
C ALA A 32 -2.30 10.02 -11.13
N HIS A 33 -3.60 10.18 -10.87
CA HIS A 33 -4.14 10.16 -9.52
C HIS A 33 -3.96 8.79 -8.84
N HIS A 34 -4.43 7.70 -9.46
CA HIS A 34 -4.31 6.35 -8.92
C HIS A 34 -2.85 5.91 -8.78
N ASN A 35 -1.98 6.27 -9.73
CA ASN A 35 -0.54 6.03 -9.63
C ASN A 35 0.06 6.75 -8.42
N GLY A 36 -0.31 8.01 -8.19
CA GLY A 36 0.11 8.75 -7.01
C GLY A 36 -0.33 8.11 -5.69
N LEU A 37 -1.55 7.58 -5.63
CA LEU A 37 -2.04 6.83 -4.47
C LEU A 37 -1.24 5.54 -4.23
N LEU A 38 -0.89 4.80 -5.29
CA LEU A 38 -0.05 3.60 -5.20
C LEU A 38 1.35 3.94 -4.70
N ASP A 39 1.97 5.00 -5.22
CA ASP A 39 3.29 5.45 -4.79
C ASP A 39 3.31 5.84 -3.31
N GLU A 40 2.30 6.56 -2.84
CA GLU A 40 2.14 6.94 -1.43
C GLU A 40 1.95 5.70 -0.55
N LEU A 41 1.13 4.75 -0.99
CA LEU A 41 0.90 3.49 -0.28
C LEU A 41 2.18 2.68 -0.13
N VAL A 42 2.96 2.55 -1.21
CA VAL A 42 4.26 1.86 -1.21
C VAL A 42 5.21 2.54 -0.24
N ARG A 43 5.33 3.88 -0.29
CA ARG A 43 6.16 4.63 0.66
C ARG A 43 5.74 4.41 2.11
N ARG A 44 4.44 4.44 2.38
CA ARG A 44 3.91 4.25 3.74
C ARG A 44 4.16 2.83 4.25
N ARG A 45 4.01 1.82 3.39
CA ARG A 45 4.34 0.42 3.69
C ARG A 45 5.82 0.29 4.05
N ASP A 46 6.70 0.81 3.20
CA ASP A 46 8.14 0.69 3.36
C ASP A 46 8.61 1.40 4.64
N TRP A 47 8.14 2.63 4.86
CA TRP A 47 8.39 3.36 6.10
C TRP A 47 7.90 2.61 7.35
N GLY A 48 6.70 2.01 7.28
CA GLY A 48 6.16 1.22 8.39
C GLY A 48 7.00 -0.03 8.69
N ILE A 49 7.55 -0.69 7.67
CA ILE A 49 8.45 -1.83 7.85
C ILE A 49 9.79 -1.38 8.43
N GLU A 50 10.36 -0.28 7.93
CA GLU A 50 11.60 0.29 8.47
C GLU A 50 11.46 0.67 9.94
N ALA A 51 10.34 1.29 10.32
CA ALA A 51 10.05 1.62 11.72
C ALA A 51 10.00 0.36 12.60
N LEU A 52 9.31 -0.69 12.16
CA LEU A 52 9.28 -1.98 12.89
C LEU A 52 10.66 -2.62 13.04
N LEU A 53 11.50 -2.53 12.00
CA LEU A 53 12.87 -3.02 12.06
C LEU A 53 13.75 -2.18 13.00
N GLY A 54 13.56 -0.87 13.01
CA GLY A 54 14.22 0.06 13.93
C GLY A 54 13.87 -0.26 15.38
N ASP A 55 12.58 -0.39 15.69
CA ASP A 55 12.09 -0.76 17.03
C ASP A 55 12.62 -2.12 17.47
N TYR A 56 12.63 -3.10 16.56
CA TYR A 56 13.20 -4.42 16.83
C TYR A 56 14.71 -4.35 17.14
N SER A 57 15.47 -3.59 16.34
CA SER A 57 16.91 -3.43 16.53
C SER A 57 17.25 -2.73 17.86
N ALA A 58 16.52 -1.66 18.19
CA ALA A 58 16.64 -0.96 19.46
C ALA A 58 16.30 -1.89 20.64
N GLY A 59 15.19 -2.63 20.54
CA GLY A 59 14.78 -3.61 21.54
C GLY A 59 15.82 -4.71 21.75
N CYS A 60 16.35 -5.30 20.68
CA CYS A 60 17.42 -6.30 20.77
C CYS A 60 18.69 -5.74 21.42
N SER A 61 19.04 -4.49 21.14
CA SER A 61 20.21 -3.83 21.75
C SER A 61 20.02 -3.63 23.25
N SER A 62 18.84 -3.17 23.68
CA SER A 62 18.49 -3.05 25.10
C SER A 62 18.56 -4.40 25.80
N MET A 63 17.94 -5.43 25.22
CA MET A 63 17.96 -6.79 25.78
C MET A 63 19.38 -7.34 25.89
N ALA A 64 20.26 -7.04 24.93
CA ALA A 64 21.66 -7.45 24.99
C ALA A 64 22.41 -6.76 26.15
N GLN A 65 22.16 -5.48 26.38
CA GLN A 65 22.71 -4.75 27.53
C GLN A 65 22.22 -5.32 28.86
N ASP A 66 20.92 -5.58 28.98
CA ASP A 66 20.33 -6.17 30.20
C ASP A 66 20.92 -7.55 30.49
N ARG A 67 21.10 -8.37 29.46
CA ARG A 67 21.71 -9.71 29.58
C ARG A 67 23.18 -9.64 30.01
N GLU A 68 23.90 -8.61 29.59
CA GLU A 68 25.29 -8.41 30.00
C GLU A 68 25.39 -7.94 31.45
N LEU A 69 24.54 -7.00 31.87
CA LEU A 69 24.42 -6.59 33.27
C LEU A 69 24.07 -7.78 34.16
N GLU A 70 23.09 -8.60 33.74
CA GLU A 70 22.72 -9.81 34.48
C GLU A 70 23.87 -10.81 34.58
N ARG A 71 24.71 -10.96 33.53
CA ARG A 71 25.91 -11.82 33.58
C ARG A 71 26.92 -11.32 34.60
N LEU A 72 27.17 -10.02 34.64
CA LEU A 72 28.10 -9.40 35.59
C LEU A 72 27.62 -9.61 37.03
N VAL A 73 26.33 -9.40 37.30
CA VAL A 73 25.72 -9.64 38.62
C VAL A 73 25.84 -11.11 39.04
N ILE A 74 25.58 -12.05 38.12
CA ILE A 74 25.76 -13.49 38.39
C ILE A 74 27.22 -13.80 38.70
N ALA A 75 28.16 -13.24 37.94
CA ALA A 75 29.60 -13.47 38.15
C ALA A 75 30.07 -12.94 39.51
N GLU A 76 29.65 -11.72 39.87
CA GLU A 76 29.96 -11.10 41.17
C GLU A 76 29.42 -11.93 42.34
N ARG A 77 28.14 -12.33 42.27
CA ARG A 77 27.50 -13.17 43.29
C ARG A 77 28.24 -14.51 43.47
N ARG A 78 28.64 -15.16 42.37
CA ARG A 78 29.38 -16.42 42.40
C ARG A 78 30.79 -16.28 43.01
N GLY A 79 31.41 -15.11 42.90
CA GLY A 79 32.69 -14.79 43.53
C GLY A 79 32.58 -14.56 45.04
N ILE A 80 31.46 -14.02 45.50
CA ILE A 80 31.17 -13.76 46.92
C ILE A 80 30.77 -15.06 47.65
N ASP A 81 29.91 -15.88 47.02
CA ASP A 81 29.26 -17.02 47.68
C ASP A 81 30.15 -18.28 47.85
N GLY A 82 31.45 -18.21 47.55
CA GLY A 82 32.43 -19.22 47.98
C GLY A 82 32.04 -20.67 47.65
N GLY A 83 31.86 -20.99 46.37
CA GLY A 83 31.64 -22.38 45.91
C GLY A 83 30.22 -22.90 46.14
N GLU A 84 29.25 -22.43 45.36
CA GLU A 84 27.90 -23.01 45.34
C GLU A 84 27.92 -24.44 44.77
N ARG A 85 26.88 -25.21 45.12
CA ARG A 85 26.63 -26.56 44.61
C ARG A 85 26.49 -26.51 43.08
N GLU A 86 27.52 -26.99 42.38
CA GLU A 86 27.66 -26.99 40.92
C GLU A 86 26.40 -27.45 40.16
N GLN A 87 25.66 -28.42 40.70
CA GLN A 87 24.43 -28.91 40.09
C GLN A 87 23.30 -27.87 40.08
N THR A 88 23.20 -27.03 41.12
CA THR A 88 22.21 -25.94 41.17
C THR A 88 22.56 -24.87 40.14
N ARG A 89 23.84 -24.49 40.02
CA ARG A 89 24.32 -23.51 39.04
C ARG A 89 24.00 -23.91 37.61
N ARG A 90 24.24 -25.18 37.26
CA ARG A 90 23.94 -25.69 35.92
C ARG A 90 22.45 -25.60 35.60
N SER A 91 21.59 -25.98 36.54
CA SER A 91 20.14 -25.87 36.36
C SER A 91 19.68 -24.41 36.18
N GLU A 92 20.24 -23.48 36.95
CA GLU A 92 19.92 -22.05 36.81
C GLU A 92 20.41 -21.45 35.49
N ASP A 93 21.62 -21.82 35.03
CA ASP A 93 22.17 -21.39 33.74
C ASP A 93 21.37 -21.97 32.57
N GLU A 94 20.94 -23.23 32.65
CA GLU A 94 20.07 -23.86 31.66
C GLU A 94 18.69 -23.18 31.59
N GLN A 95 18.07 -22.90 32.74
CA GLN A 95 16.79 -22.18 32.81
C GLN A 95 16.93 -20.77 32.23
N ARG A 96 18.03 -20.07 32.54
CA ARG A 96 18.32 -18.75 31.99
C ARG A 96 18.49 -18.80 30.47
N ALA A 97 19.27 -19.75 29.96
CA ALA A 97 19.45 -19.94 28.52
C ALA A 97 18.12 -20.25 27.82
N ALA A 98 17.26 -21.07 28.43
CA ALA A 98 15.93 -21.35 27.92
C ALA A 98 15.04 -20.09 27.89
N ARG A 99 15.06 -19.27 28.96
CA ARG A 99 14.34 -17.99 29.01
C ARG A 99 14.77 -17.05 27.88
N ILE A 100 16.08 -16.86 27.70
CA ILE A 100 16.65 -16.03 26.63
C ILE A 100 16.17 -16.49 25.25
N ARG A 101 16.26 -17.80 24.96
CA ARG A 101 15.80 -18.36 23.68
C ARG A 101 14.31 -18.13 23.44
N ASN A 102 13.48 -18.32 24.47
CA ASN A 102 12.04 -18.12 24.37
C ASN A 102 11.68 -16.65 24.13
N GLU A 103 12.39 -15.74 24.81
CA GLU A 103 12.21 -14.30 24.63
C GLU A 103 12.61 -13.87 23.21
N ASP A 104 13.78 -14.28 22.73
CA ASP A 104 14.24 -13.98 21.37
C ASP A 104 13.26 -14.50 20.31
N ALA A 105 12.76 -15.74 20.49
CA ALA A 105 11.75 -16.32 19.62
C ALA A 105 10.45 -15.51 19.62
N ARG A 106 10.00 -15.07 20.80
CA ARG A 106 8.78 -14.26 20.95
C ARG A 106 8.92 -12.90 20.29
N VAL A 107 10.03 -12.20 20.48
CA VAL A 107 10.26 -10.88 19.87
C VAL A 107 10.34 -11.02 18.35
N LYS A 108 11.06 -12.02 17.84
CA LYS A 108 11.13 -12.31 16.40
C LYS A 108 9.77 -12.68 15.80
N ALA A 109 8.96 -13.46 16.52
CA ALA A 109 7.60 -13.80 16.10
C ALA A 109 6.69 -12.56 16.07
N THR A 110 6.86 -11.66 17.03
CA THR A 110 6.13 -10.39 17.10
C THR A 110 6.46 -9.51 15.90
N LEU A 111 7.75 -9.33 15.59
CA LEU A 111 8.19 -8.59 14.40
C LEU A 111 7.55 -9.16 13.14
N ARG A 112 7.67 -10.48 12.91
CA ARG A 112 7.07 -11.14 11.74
C ARG A 112 5.57 -10.91 11.63
N LYS A 113 4.84 -11.01 12.75
CA LYS A 113 3.39 -10.79 12.79
C LYS A 113 3.05 -9.34 12.44
N CYS A 114 3.79 -8.38 12.99
CA CYS A 114 3.56 -6.95 12.71
C CYS A 114 3.90 -6.61 11.25
N THR A 115 5.04 -7.06 10.74
CA THR A 115 5.42 -6.88 9.33
C THR A 115 4.37 -7.46 8.40
N LYS A 116 3.90 -8.68 8.68
CA LYS A 116 2.84 -9.30 7.88
C LYS A 116 1.56 -8.46 7.87
N LYS A 117 1.14 -7.92 9.02
CA LYS A 117 -0.04 -7.05 9.07
C LYS A 117 0.09 -5.80 8.20
N VAL A 118 1.26 -5.16 8.20
CA VAL A 118 1.52 -3.99 7.36
C VAL A 118 1.43 -4.36 5.88
N LEU A 119 2.03 -5.49 5.49
CA LEU A 119 1.96 -6.01 4.12
C LEU A 119 0.52 -6.34 3.71
N ASP A 120 -0.21 -7.12 4.52
CA ASP A 120 -1.59 -7.52 4.24
C ASP A 120 -2.51 -6.29 4.09
N GLN A 121 -2.29 -5.24 4.90
CA GLN A 121 -3.04 -3.98 4.80
C GLN A 121 -2.69 -3.21 3.52
N ALA A 122 -1.42 -3.16 3.15
CA ALA A 122 -0.98 -2.53 1.92
C ALA A 122 -1.55 -3.26 0.69
N ASP A 123 -1.46 -4.58 0.65
CA ASP A 123 -1.98 -5.40 -0.45
C ASP A 123 -3.50 -5.24 -0.61
N HIS A 124 -4.24 -5.21 0.50
CA HIS A 124 -5.67 -4.97 0.48
C HIS A 124 -6.00 -3.58 -0.09
N THR A 125 -5.29 -2.54 0.36
CA THR A 125 -5.52 -1.16 -0.10
C THR A 125 -5.12 -1.00 -1.57
N MET A 126 -4.02 -1.61 -1.99
CA MET A 126 -3.57 -1.63 -3.38
C MET A 126 -4.64 -2.25 -4.29
N SER A 127 -5.20 -3.39 -3.88
CA SER A 127 -6.30 -4.03 -4.62
C SER A 127 -7.52 -3.12 -4.79
N LEU A 128 -7.86 -2.33 -3.78
CA LEU A 128 -8.98 -1.38 -3.87
C LEU A 128 -8.69 -0.23 -4.85
N ILE A 129 -7.48 0.31 -4.84
CA ILE A 129 -7.05 1.37 -5.78
C ILE A 129 -7.07 0.84 -7.22
N GLU A 130 -6.55 -0.36 -7.45
CA GLU A 130 -6.54 -1.00 -8.77
C GLU A 130 -7.96 -1.29 -9.28
N GLN A 131 -8.85 -1.78 -8.42
CA GLN A 131 -10.25 -2.01 -8.77
C GLN A 131 -10.97 -0.71 -9.14
N ASP A 132 -10.72 0.36 -8.39
CA ASP A 132 -11.32 1.66 -8.67
C ASP A 132 -10.82 2.24 -9.99
N ALA A 133 -9.51 2.19 -10.23
CA ALA A 133 -8.91 2.58 -11.50
C ALA A 133 -9.49 1.78 -12.68
N GLN A 134 -9.64 0.46 -12.51
CA GLN A 134 -10.19 -0.40 -13.55
C GLN A 134 -11.65 -0.05 -13.87
N ARG A 135 -12.47 0.24 -12.85
CA ARG A 135 -13.85 0.68 -13.04
C ARG A 135 -13.90 2.02 -13.77
N MET A 136 -13.10 3.00 -13.35
CA MET A 136 -13.00 4.30 -14.03
C MET A 136 -12.65 4.13 -15.51
N LEU A 137 -11.68 3.28 -15.83
CA LEU A 137 -11.29 2.97 -17.21
C LEU A 137 -12.42 2.33 -18.00
N GLN A 138 -13.14 1.36 -17.42
CA GLN A 138 -14.26 0.69 -18.08
C GLN A 138 -15.39 1.68 -18.39
N GLU A 139 -15.84 2.43 -17.39
CA GLU A 139 -16.92 3.41 -17.53
C GLU A 139 -16.56 4.51 -18.55
N GLY A 140 -15.31 5.02 -18.49
CA GLY A 140 -14.85 6.02 -19.44
C GLY A 140 -14.68 5.48 -20.87
N GLN A 141 -14.24 4.22 -21.04
CA GLN A 141 -14.18 3.57 -22.35
C GLN A 141 -15.56 3.36 -22.96
N GLU A 142 -16.54 2.91 -22.17
CA GLU A 142 -17.92 2.75 -22.62
C GLU A 142 -18.53 4.08 -23.05
N LYS A 143 -18.37 5.12 -22.22
CA LYS A 143 -18.81 6.48 -22.55
C LYS A 143 -18.14 7.00 -23.82
N LEU A 144 -16.84 6.79 -23.97
CA LEU A 144 -16.09 7.21 -25.15
C LEU A 144 -16.58 6.51 -26.42
N ARG A 145 -16.87 5.20 -26.35
CA ARG A 145 -17.47 4.46 -27.48
C ARG A 145 -18.81 5.07 -27.88
N ALA A 146 -19.70 5.32 -26.91
CA ALA A 146 -21.01 5.92 -27.18
C ALA A 146 -20.88 7.30 -27.85
N LEU A 147 -19.98 8.15 -27.35
CA LEU A 147 -19.74 9.48 -27.94
C LEU A 147 -19.14 9.39 -29.35
N VAL A 148 -18.26 8.42 -29.62
CA VAL A 148 -17.68 8.22 -30.95
C VAL A 148 -18.72 7.74 -31.95
N GLU A 149 -19.62 6.82 -31.56
CA GLU A 149 -20.73 6.41 -32.43
C GLU A 149 -21.69 7.57 -32.68
N TRP A 150 -22.03 8.35 -31.65
CA TRP A 150 -22.87 9.53 -31.82
C TRP A 150 -22.22 10.58 -32.75
N ARG A 151 -20.90 10.78 -32.64
CA ARG A 151 -20.16 11.65 -33.57
C ARG A 151 -20.27 11.15 -35.02
N LYS A 152 -20.21 9.84 -35.27
CA LYS A 152 -20.36 9.27 -36.62
C LYS A 152 -21.77 9.51 -37.15
N GLU A 153 -22.78 9.32 -36.31
CA GLU A 153 -24.18 9.58 -36.67
C GLU A 153 -24.39 11.06 -37.02
N LEU A 154 -23.88 11.98 -36.20
CA LEU A 154 -23.96 13.41 -36.50
C LEU A 154 -23.27 13.78 -37.82
N ASN A 155 -22.14 13.14 -38.17
CA ASN A 155 -21.51 13.35 -39.47
C ASN A 155 -22.45 12.91 -40.61
N HIS A 156 -23.07 11.74 -40.51
CA HIS A 156 -24.05 11.28 -41.52
C HIS A 156 -25.22 12.25 -41.66
N LEU A 157 -25.79 12.70 -40.54
CA LEU A 157 -26.91 13.66 -40.56
C LEU A 157 -26.51 15.03 -41.13
N ILE A 158 -25.27 15.48 -40.90
CA ILE A 158 -24.75 16.72 -41.47
C ILE A 158 -24.54 16.56 -42.98
N ASP A 159 -23.93 15.46 -43.40
CA ASP A 159 -23.69 15.15 -44.82
C ASP A 159 -25.02 15.07 -45.60
N ASP A 160 -26.08 14.51 -45.01
CA ASP A 160 -27.43 14.45 -45.60
C ASP A 160 -28.10 15.84 -45.74
N GLN A 161 -27.64 16.85 -45.01
CA GLN A 161 -28.17 18.23 -45.02
C GLN A 161 -27.36 19.20 -45.91
N LEU A 162 -26.22 18.76 -46.44
CA LEU A 162 -25.33 19.52 -47.34
C LEU A 162 -25.72 19.33 -48.82
#